data_AF-A0A1Q8DHY1-F1
#
_entry.id   AF-A0A1Q8DHY1-F1
#
_cell.length_a   1.000
_cell.length_b   1.000
_cell.length_c   1.000
_cell.angle_alpha   90.00
_cell.angle_beta   90.00
_cell.angle_gamma   90.00
#
_symmetry.space_group_name_H-M   'P 1'
#
loop_
_entity.id
_entity.type
_entity.pdbx_description
1 polymer ?
#
loop_
_entity_poly.entity_id
_entity_poly.type
_entity_poly.pdbx_seq_one_letter_code
_entity_poly.pdbx_strand_id
1 'polypeptide(L)' 'SVTDVDTTLSTSGGTSDGRFIAPTGAQVVELGVRNATIHQVDEKVEIDDLGKLAQIYEGILENLLLGDK' A
#
# COMPACT_ATOMS: atom_id res chain seq x y z
N SER A 1 5.89 -0.06 14.61
CA SER A 1 5.22 0.23 13.32
C SER A 1 3.77 -0.25 13.46
N VAL A 2 2.85 0.03 12.54
CA VAL A 2 1.43 -0.37 12.71
C VAL A 2 1.26 -1.91 12.79
N THR A 3 2.12 -2.66 12.11
CA THR A 3 2.01 -4.13 11.97
C THR A 3 3.14 -4.91 12.66
N ASP A 4 4.18 -4.24 13.16
CA ASP A 4 5.41 -4.86 13.67
C ASP A 4 6.07 -5.87 12.70
N VAL A 5 5.90 -5.63 11.39
CA VAL A 5 6.48 -6.43 10.31
C VAL A 5 7.45 -5.59 9.47
N ASP A 6 8.59 -6.17 9.13
CA ASP A 6 9.50 -5.61 8.13
C ASP A 6 8.95 -5.86 6.71
N THR A 7 8.79 -4.78 5.95
CA THR A 7 8.25 -4.83 4.58
C THR A 7 9.31 -5.21 3.55
N THR A 8 8.90 -5.94 2.51
CA THR A 8 9.75 -6.27 1.37
C THR A 8 9.38 -5.42 0.16
N LEU A 9 10.35 -4.72 -0.43
CA LEU A 9 10.17 -4.08 -1.74
C LEU A 9 10.09 -5.16 -2.83
N SER A 10 9.08 -5.08 -3.69
CA SER A 10 8.84 -6.06 -4.75
C SER A 10 8.37 -5.42 -6.04
N THR A 11 8.71 -6.06 -7.16
CA THR A 11 8.18 -5.79 -8.51
C THR A 11 7.42 -7.00 -9.07
N SER A 12 7.14 -8.01 -8.24
CA SER A 12 6.41 -9.22 -8.62
C SER A 12 4.92 -8.96 -8.89
N GLY A 13 4.30 -9.78 -9.73
CA GLY A 13 2.87 -9.73 -10.01
C GLY A 13 2.55 -9.11 -11.37
N GLY A 14 1.41 -8.42 -11.46
CA GLY A 14 0.96 -7.72 -12.66
C GLY A 14 1.52 -6.30 -12.75
N THR A 15 0.71 -5.39 -13.29
CA THR A 15 1.01 -3.94 -13.34
C THR A 15 -0.19 -3.15 -12.81
N SER A 16 0.05 -1.91 -12.40
CA SER A 16 -0.99 -0.95 -12.02
C SER A 16 -0.95 0.28 -12.92
N ASP A 17 -1.83 1.25 -12.65
CA ASP A 17 -1.81 2.55 -13.31
C ASP A 17 -0.64 3.44 -12.85
N GLY A 18 0.17 2.99 -11.89
CA GLY A 18 1.47 3.58 -11.56
C GLY A 18 2.38 3.75 -12.77
N ARG A 19 2.26 2.88 -13.80
CA ARG A 19 3.00 3.01 -15.08
C ARG A 19 2.72 4.32 -15.83
N PHE A 20 1.56 4.92 -15.62
CA PHE A 20 1.19 6.21 -16.22
C PHE A 20 1.56 7.40 -15.34
N ILE A 21 1.69 7.19 -14.03
CA ILE A 21 2.06 8.24 -13.07
C ILE A 21 3.58 8.44 -13.05
N ALA A 22 4.36 7.36 -13.10
CA ALA A 22 5.83 7.42 -13.04
C ALA A 22 6.47 8.40 -14.06
N PRO A 23 6.01 8.51 -15.32
CA PRO A 23 6.53 9.49 -16.28
C PRO A 23 6.38 10.96 -15.89
N THR A 24 5.55 11.30 -14.89
CA THR A 24 5.42 12.67 -14.36
C THR A 24 6.62 13.10 -13.52
N GLY A 25 7.52 12.17 -13.18
CA GLY A 25 8.63 12.39 -12.25
C GLY A 25 8.27 12.10 -10.78
N ALA A 26 7.04 11.70 -10.49
CA ALA A 26 6.63 11.27 -9.16
C ALA A 26 7.30 9.95 -8.75
N GLN A 27 7.65 9.83 -7.47
CA GLN A 27 8.01 8.55 -6.86
C GLN A 27 6.72 7.74 -6.63
N VAL A 28 6.67 6.52 -7.16
CA VAL A 28 5.47 5.67 -7.12
C VAL A 28 5.78 4.39 -6.37
N VAL A 29 4.97 4.09 -5.36
CA VAL A 29 4.96 2.83 -4.62
C VAL A 29 3.53 2.31 -4.55
N GLU A 30 3.37 1.00 -4.47
CA GLU A 30 2.07 0.33 -4.29
C GLU A 30 2.02 -0.32 -2.91
N LEU A 31 0.94 -0.08 -2.19
CA LEU A 31 0.68 -0.64 -0.87
C LEU A 31 -0.82 -0.92 -0.74
N GLY A 32 -1.18 -2.07 -0.20
CA GLY A 32 -2.57 -2.45 0.03
C GLY A 32 -2.70 -3.72 0.87
N VAL A 33 -3.93 -4.21 1.00
CA VAL A 33 -4.23 -5.49 1.66
C VAL A 33 -3.78 -6.68 0.83
N ARG A 34 -3.89 -7.88 1.41
CA ARG A 34 -3.51 -9.14 0.77
C ARG A 34 -4.29 -9.36 -0.53
N ASN A 35 -3.57 -9.60 -1.63
CA ASN A 35 -4.15 -9.82 -2.95
C ASN A 35 -4.50 -11.30 -3.26
N ALA A 36 -4.48 -12.19 -2.27
CA ALA A 36 -4.54 -13.65 -2.50
C ALA A 36 -5.84 -14.14 -3.15
N THR A 37 -6.93 -13.38 -3.02
CA THR A 37 -8.26 -13.74 -3.54
C THR A 37 -8.77 -12.78 -4.62
N ILE A 38 -7.96 -11.84 -5.11
CA ILE A 38 -8.44 -10.91 -6.16
C ILE A 38 -8.79 -11.69 -7.42
N HIS A 39 -9.86 -11.29 -8.11
CA HIS A 39 -10.36 -11.93 -9.34
C HIS A 39 -10.78 -13.41 -9.15
N GLN A 40 -11.12 -13.81 -7.94
CA GLN A 40 -11.65 -15.15 -7.63
C GLN A 40 -13.08 -15.06 -7.11
N VAL A 41 -13.81 -16.18 -7.17
CA VAL A 41 -15.09 -16.29 -6.46
C VAL A 41 -14.81 -16.19 -4.95
N ASP A 42 -15.73 -15.56 -4.21
CA ASP A 42 -15.61 -15.30 -2.77
C ASP A 42 -14.38 -14.44 -2.40
N GLU A 43 -14.10 -13.41 -3.21
CA GLU A 43 -13.12 -12.37 -2.91
C GLU A 43 -13.39 -11.76 -1.53
N LYS A 44 -12.34 -11.66 -0.70
CA LYS A 44 -12.47 -11.23 0.69
C LYS A 44 -11.19 -10.58 1.21
N VAL A 45 -11.35 -9.93 2.35
CA VAL A 45 -10.28 -9.27 3.10
C VAL A 45 -10.50 -9.50 4.59
N GLU A 46 -9.43 -9.56 5.38
CA GLU A 46 -9.53 -9.54 6.83
C GLU A 46 -9.98 -8.14 7.29
N ILE A 47 -11.06 -8.06 8.08
CA ILE A 47 -11.65 -6.78 8.48
C ILE A 47 -10.64 -5.92 9.26
N ASP A 48 -9.84 -6.55 10.12
CA ASP A 48 -8.81 -5.87 10.92
C ASP A 48 -7.70 -5.26 10.06
N ASP A 49 -7.44 -5.77 8.86
CA ASP A 49 -6.41 -5.22 7.96
C ASP A 49 -6.83 -3.86 7.38
N LEU A 50 -8.13 -3.59 7.27
CA LEU A 50 -8.61 -2.30 6.77
C LEU A 50 -8.28 -1.15 7.72
N GLY A 51 -8.47 -1.37 9.03
CA GLY A 51 -8.13 -0.38 10.06
C GLY A 51 -6.63 -0.12 10.14
N LYS A 52 -5.82 -1.19 10.06
CA LYS A 52 -4.35 -1.07 10.02
C LYS A 52 -3.88 -0.34 8.77
N LEU A 53 -4.46 -0.66 7.61
CA LEU A 53 -4.10 -0.01 6.34
C LEU A 53 -4.39 1.51 6.38
N ALA A 54 -5.53 1.90 6.96
CA ALA A 54 -5.86 3.31 7.16
C ALA A 54 -4.82 4.04 8.03
N GLN A 55 -4.42 3.44 9.17
CA GLN A 55 -3.38 3.99 10.03
C GLN A 55 -2.02 4.09 9.34
N ILE A 56 -1.67 3.14 8.48
CA ILE A 56 -0.43 3.21 7.70
C ILE A 56 -0.48 4.37 6.70
N TYR A 57 -1.58 4.56 5.98
CA TYR A 57 -1.72 5.70 5.07
C TYR A 57 -1.70 7.04 5.79
N GLU A 58 -2.34 7.13 6.96
CA GLU A 58 -2.26 8.32 7.82
C GLU A 58 -0.79 8.62 8.19
N GLY A 59 -0.04 7.62 8.67
CA GLY A 59 1.38 7.79 8.98
C GLY A 59 2.25 8.18 7.77
N ILE A 60 1.93 7.69 6.57
CA ILE A 60 2.59 8.12 5.33
C ILE A 60 2.35 9.62 5.09
N LEU A 61 1.10 10.08 5.23
CA LEU A 61 0.75 11.49 5.06
C LEU A 61 1.44 12.37 6.10
N GLU A 62 1.44 11.97 7.37
CA GLU A 62 2.11 12.70 8.45
C GLU A 62 3.61 12.84 8.16
N ASN A 63 4.29 11.74 7.85
CA ASN A 63 5.73 11.74 7.58
C ASN A 63 6.11 12.58 6.36
N LEU A 64 5.28 12.59 5.31
CA LEU A 64 5.57 13.34 4.08
C LEU A 64 5.21 14.83 4.16
N LEU A 65 4.14 15.18 4.87
CA LEU A 65 3.55 16.52 4.80
C LEU A 65 3.79 17.37 6.05
N LEU A 66 3.98 16.74 7.21
CA LEU A 66 4.24 17.46 8.47
C LEU A 66 5.74 17.54 8.78
N GLY A 67 6.55 16.67 8.17
CA GLY A 67 7.99 16.59 8.36
C GLY A 67 8.39 16.10 9.76
N ASP A 68 9.66 15.81 9.94
CA ASP A 68 10.23 15.64 11.28
C ASP A 68 10.16 17.00 12.00
N LYS A 69 9.57 17.04 13.20
CA LYS A 69 9.74 18.18 14.11
C LYS A 69 11.16 18.26 14.64
#